data_AF-A0A814ESV6-F1
#
_entry.id   AF-A0A814ESV6-F1
#
_cell.length_a   1.000
_cell.length_b   1.000
_cell.length_c   1.000
_cell.angle_alpha   90.00
_cell.angle_beta   90.00
_cell.angle_gamma   90.00
#
_symmetry.space_group_name_H-M   'P 1'
#
loop_
_entity.id
_entity.type
_entity.pdbx_description
1 polymer ?
#
loop_
_entity_poly.entity_id
_entity_poly.type
_entity_poly.pdbx_seq_one_letter_code
_entity_poly.pdbx_strand_id
1 'polypeptide(L)'
;MSAYQPDPMDTIYEFCKARNYFGQSSTMIYRWLLTMACIDRYTSSTANARIRRFADPHIASCVVLIIAIIWMILPLHNWIFRLINGSGCIWSPSLVATYNSALVVIFGFTVPTTVMITCAVLINNNLRHKRIRRQNIVSPIGENQANRLVRARDRQTLVMLYVEIIFYIIFTLPWTVFTVYYVLTVSVTNKTNDQIAIEGFLQFLTETLVYLYPTLSFYLYTLASHTFRQELVKIISAIISTNNQCYDCVRRIVPN
;
A
#
# COMPACT_ATOMS: atom_id res chain seq x y z
N MET A 1 1.53 28.33 34.78
CA MET A 1 2.24 28.66 33.52
C MET A 1 2.58 27.35 32.84
N SER A 2 1.74 26.90 31.91
CA SER A 2 2.04 25.72 31.10
C SER A 2 3.05 26.16 30.04
N ALA A 3 4.21 25.52 29.98
CA ALA A 3 5.17 25.72 28.91
C ALA A 3 4.54 25.18 27.62
N TYR A 4 3.91 26.05 26.84
CA TYR A 4 3.48 25.75 25.49
C TYR A 4 4.75 25.58 24.66
N GLN A 5 5.25 24.34 24.56
CA GLN A 5 6.30 24.00 23.62
C GLN A 5 5.68 24.09 22.22
N PRO A 6 6.14 25.03 21.36
CA PRO A 6 5.64 25.09 20.00
C PRO A 6 5.92 23.75 19.33
N ASP A 7 4.92 23.20 18.63
CA ASP A 7 5.09 21.95 17.90
C ASP A 7 6.30 22.09 16.94
N PRO A 8 7.22 21.11 16.90
CA PRO A 8 8.39 21.16 16.02
C PRO A 8 8.00 21.21 14.52
N MET A 9 6.74 20.88 14.20
CA MET A 9 6.10 21.05 12.90
C MET A 9 6.13 22.50 12.39
N ASP A 10 5.98 23.47 13.29
CA ASP A 10 5.82 24.89 12.95
C ASP A 10 7.08 25.70 13.22
N THR A 11 8.05 25.12 13.91
CA THR A 11 9.31 25.79 14.28
C THR A 11 10.50 25.36 13.42
N ILE A 12 10.50 24.14 12.84
CA ILE A 12 11.64 23.62 12.08
C ILE A 12 11.25 23.42 10.61
N TYR A 13 11.67 24.36 9.76
CA TYR A 13 11.45 24.36 8.31
C TYR A 13 11.84 23.05 7.61
N GLU A 14 13.04 22.55 7.89
CA GLU A 14 13.56 21.33 7.28
C GLU A 14 12.76 20.09 7.68
N PHE A 15 12.23 20.05 8.90
CA PHE A 15 11.46 18.92 9.37
C PHE A 15 10.10 18.82 8.67
N CYS A 16 9.43 19.95 8.45
CA CYS A 16 8.19 19.93 7.68
C CYS A 16 8.43 19.38 6.25
N LYS A 17 9.45 19.90 5.58
CA LYS A 17 9.80 19.48 4.21
C LYS A 17 10.09 18.00 4.14
N ALA A 18 10.94 17.51 5.04
CA ALA A 18 11.30 16.11 5.11
C ALA A 18 10.09 15.22 5.37
N ARG A 19 9.26 15.54 6.38
CA ARG A 19 8.06 14.74 6.70
C ARG A 19 7.12 14.65 5.50
N ASN A 20 6.84 15.76 4.82
CA ASN A 20 5.93 15.75 3.68
C ASN A 20 6.51 15.01 2.47
N TYR A 21 7.80 15.21 2.19
CA TYR A 21 8.49 14.50 1.12
C TYR A 21 8.50 12.98 1.37
N PHE A 22 8.97 12.53 2.53
CA PHE A 22 9.03 11.10 2.86
C PHE A 22 7.65 10.48 3.02
N GLY A 23 6.70 11.20 3.64
CA GLY A 23 5.32 10.75 3.78
C GLY A 23 4.67 10.52 2.41
N GLN A 24 4.81 11.47 1.49
CA GLN A 24 4.27 11.33 0.15
C GLN A 24 4.98 10.25 -0.68
N SER A 25 6.32 10.21 -0.65
CA SER A 25 7.09 9.19 -1.37
C SER A 25 6.74 7.79 -0.88
N SER A 26 6.75 7.58 0.44
CA SER A 26 6.48 6.26 1.04
C SER A 26 5.07 5.79 0.77
N THR A 27 4.07 6.68 0.88
CA THR A 27 2.68 6.33 0.59
C THR A 27 2.48 6.00 -0.89
N MET A 28 3.10 6.74 -1.82
CA MET A 28 3.03 6.43 -3.25
C MET A 28 3.72 5.11 -3.58
N ILE A 29 4.94 4.88 -3.09
CA ILE A 29 5.66 3.61 -3.27
C ILE A 29 4.77 2.46 -2.81
N TYR A 30 4.23 2.54 -1.59
CA TYR A 30 3.38 1.49 -1.04
C TYR A 30 2.16 1.18 -1.92
N ARG A 31 1.42 2.20 -2.38
CA ARG A 31 0.23 2.04 -3.24
C ARG A 31 0.57 1.39 -4.58
N TRP A 32 1.70 1.76 -5.17
CA TRP A 32 2.14 1.21 -6.45
C TRP A 32 2.71 -0.21 -6.31
N LEU A 33 3.41 -0.51 -5.22
CA LEU A 33 3.81 -1.88 -4.90
C LEU A 33 2.60 -2.79 -4.73
N LEU A 34 1.56 -2.31 -4.05
CA LEU A 34 0.30 -3.03 -3.92
C LEU A 34 -0.37 -3.25 -5.28
N THR A 35 -0.43 -2.23 -6.11
CA THR A 35 -0.98 -2.33 -7.47
C THR A 35 -0.21 -3.38 -8.30
N MET A 36 1.12 -3.37 -8.21
CA MET A 36 1.95 -4.37 -8.89
C MET A 36 1.77 -5.77 -8.32
N ALA A 37 1.55 -5.93 -7.01
CA ALA A 37 1.22 -7.22 -6.42
C ALA A 37 -0.10 -7.77 -6.98
N CYS A 38 -1.08 -6.91 -7.28
CA CYS A 38 -2.32 -7.32 -7.95
C CYS A 38 -2.07 -7.76 -9.40
N ILE A 39 -1.20 -7.05 -10.13
CA ILE A 39 -0.78 -7.43 -11.49
C ILE A 39 -0.02 -8.75 -11.47
N ASP A 40 0.90 -8.95 -10.53
CA ASP A 40 1.66 -10.18 -10.35
C ASP A 40 0.73 -11.39 -10.12
N ARG A 41 -0.25 -11.24 -9.21
CA ARG A 41 -1.31 -12.24 -9.00
C ARG A 41 -2.12 -12.50 -10.27
N TYR A 42 -2.45 -11.47 -11.04
CA TYR A 42 -3.12 -11.61 -12.33
C TYR A 42 -2.29 -12.40 -13.33
N THR A 43 -1.04 -12.04 -13.54
CA THR A 43 -0.15 -12.72 -14.49
C THR A 43 0.10 -14.17 -14.09
N SER A 44 0.20 -14.47 -12.79
CA SER A 44 0.26 -15.84 -12.26
C SER A 44 -1.04 -16.62 -12.49
N SER A 45 -2.20 -15.96 -12.49
CA SER A 45 -3.50 -16.58 -12.71
C SER A 45 -3.77 -16.95 -14.17
N THR A 46 -3.04 -16.40 -15.14
CA THR A 46 -3.30 -16.62 -16.57
C THR A 46 -2.87 -18.01 -17.04
N ALA A 47 -3.42 -18.47 -18.16
CA ALA A 47 -2.99 -19.70 -18.83
C ALA A 47 -1.87 -19.44 -19.86
N ASN A 48 -1.70 -18.20 -20.30
CA ASN A 48 -0.72 -17.83 -21.31
C ASN A 48 0.70 -17.79 -20.70
N ALA A 49 1.58 -18.68 -21.15
CA ALA A 49 2.96 -18.77 -20.67
C ALA A 49 3.76 -17.48 -20.84
N ARG A 50 3.49 -16.68 -21.88
CA ARG A 50 4.18 -15.40 -22.13
C ARG A 50 3.85 -14.37 -21.06
N ILE A 51 2.58 -14.27 -20.66
CA ILE A 51 2.14 -13.35 -19.61
C ILE A 51 2.63 -13.84 -18.25
N ARG A 52 2.59 -15.16 -18.01
CA ARG A 52 3.07 -15.74 -16.74
C ARG A 52 4.56 -15.49 -16.49
N ARG A 53 5.37 -15.33 -17.54
CA ARG A 53 6.80 -14.98 -17.41
C ARG A 53 7.02 -13.64 -16.71
N PHE A 54 6.04 -12.73 -16.70
CA PHE A 54 6.15 -11.47 -15.96
C PHE A 54 6.12 -11.64 -14.44
N ALA A 55 5.61 -12.77 -13.93
CA ALA A 55 5.64 -13.12 -12.51
C ALA A 55 6.99 -13.72 -12.06
N ASP A 56 8.05 -13.53 -12.85
CA ASP A 56 9.39 -13.97 -12.49
C ASP A 56 9.94 -13.09 -11.35
N PRO A 57 10.52 -13.67 -10.28
CA PRO A 57 11.03 -12.91 -9.14
C PRO A 57 12.10 -11.88 -9.54
N HIS A 58 12.92 -12.13 -10.56
CA HIS A 58 13.93 -11.17 -11.02
C HIS A 58 13.28 -9.93 -11.65
N ILE A 59 12.20 -10.14 -12.43
CA ILE A 59 11.43 -9.04 -13.01
C ILE A 59 10.72 -8.27 -11.90
N ALA A 60 10.12 -8.97 -10.94
CA ALA A 60 9.47 -8.34 -9.80
C ALA A 60 10.45 -7.44 -9.02
N SER A 61 11.65 -7.90 -8.70
CA SER A 61 12.68 -7.09 -8.03
C SER A 61 13.08 -5.85 -8.85
N CYS A 62 13.24 -5.99 -10.16
CA CYS A 62 13.54 -4.86 -11.04
C CYS A 62 12.40 -3.82 -11.03
N VAL A 63 11.15 -4.27 -11.11
CA VAL A 63 9.97 -3.40 -11.07
C VAL A 63 9.86 -2.66 -9.72
N VAL A 64 10.10 -3.35 -8.60
CA VAL A 64 10.12 -2.73 -7.26
C VAL A 64 11.14 -1.60 -7.19
N LEU A 65 12.36 -1.83 -7.71
CA LEU A 65 13.42 -0.82 -7.74
C LEU A 65 13.03 0.39 -8.59
N ILE A 66 12.48 0.15 -9.79
CA ILE A 66 12.02 1.22 -10.69
C ILE A 66 10.92 2.07 -10.03
N ILE A 67 9.94 1.43 -9.38
CA ILE A 67 8.86 2.11 -8.65
C ILE A 67 9.44 2.98 -7.53
N ALA A 68 10.37 2.43 -6.73
CA ALA A 68 11.01 3.18 -5.66
C ALA A 68 11.73 4.42 -6.20
N ILE A 69 12.51 4.29 -7.28
CA ILE A 69 13.23 5.42 -7.89
C ILE A 69 12.26 6.48 -8.42
N ILE A 70 11.25 6.09 -9.20
CA ILE A 70 10.27 7.02 -9.79
C ILE A 70 9.56 7.82 -8.69
N TRP A 71 9.09 7.15 -7.64
CA TRP A 71 8.33 7.80 -6.56
C TRP A 71 9.18 8.51 -5.52
N MET A 72 10.50 8.34 -5.52
CA MET A 72 11.41 9.22 -4.80
C MET A 72 11.69 10.52 -5.58
N ILE A 73 11.67 10.47 -6.92
CA ILE A 73 11.93 11.63 -7.78
C ILE A 73 10.70 12.52 -7.94
N LEU A 74 9.53 11.96 -8.25
CA LEU A 74 8.32 12.75 -8.53
C LEU A 74 7.92 13.76 -7.42
N PRO A 75 7.94 13.40 -6.13
CA PRO A 75 7.58 14.32 -5.05
C PRO A 75 8.71 15.28 -4.64
N LEU A 76 9.86 15.32 -5.35
CA LEU A 76 10.94 16.28 -5.06
C LEU A 76 10.47 17.74 -5.02
N HIS A 77 9.43 18.08 -5.78
CA HIS A 77 8.81 19.41 -5.74
C HIS A 77 8.32 19.80 -4.34
N ASN A 78 7.87 18.85 -3.51
CA ASN A 78 7.44 19.13 -2.13
C ASN A 78 8.60 19.54 -1.23
N TRP A 79 9.81 19.03 -1.50
CA TRP A 79 11.00 19.44 -0.76
C TRP A 79 11.38 20.90 -1.06
N ILE A 80 11.20 21.34 -2.31
CA ILE A 80 11.59 22.67 -2.76
C ILE A 80 10.56 23.72 -2.35
N PHE A 81 9.27 23.47 -2.62
CA PHE A 81 8.22 24.49 -2.62
C PHE A 81 7.33 24.54 -1.36
N ARG A 82 7.64 23.77 -0.31
CA ARG A 82 6.94 23.94 0.98
C ARG A 82 7.55 25.07 1.78
N LEU A 83 6.66 25.92 2.32
CA LEU A 83 7.02 27.06 3.17
C LEU A 83 6.26 26.99 4.50
N ILE A 84 6.89 27.46 5.58
CA ILE A 84 6.17 27.73 6.83
C ILE A 84 5.61 29.14 6.72
N ASN A 85 4.30 29.27 6.86
CA ASN A 85 3.65 30.55 7.17
C ASN A 85 3.18 30.45 8.63
N GLY A 86 2.98 31.55 9.35
CA GLY A 86 2.68 31.53 10.81
C GLY A 86 1.45 30.71 11.26
N SER A 87 0.74 30.07 10.32
CA SER A 87 -0.36 29.11 10.51
C SER A 87 -0.01 27.65 10.17
N GLY A 88 1.27 27.33 9.93
CA GLY A 88 1.78 25.99 9.64
C GLY A 88 2.45 25.84 8.27
N CYS A 89 2.63 24.59 7.85
CA CYS A 89 3.39 24.27 6.65
C CYS A 89 2.53 24.17 5.39
N ILE A 90 2.55 25.24 4.59
CA ILE A 90 1.68 25.43 3.43
C ILE A 90 2.42 25.26 2.10
N TRP A 91 1.65 25.04 1.04
CA TRP A 91 2.17 25.07 -0.32
C TRP A 91 2.30 26.52 -0.82
N SER A 92 3.44 26.84 -1.44
CA SER A 92 3.62 28.10 -2.14
C SER A 92 4.51 27.86 -3.37
N PRO A 93 4.08 28.17 -4.61
CA PRO A 93 2.82 28.83 -5.04
C PRO A 93 1.61 27.88 -5.17
N SER A 94 0.40 28.45 -5.36
CA SER A 94 -0.87 27.71 -5.52
C SER A 94 -0.85 26.69 -6.67
N LEU A 95 -0.08 26.96 -7.73
CA LEU A 95 0.14 26.03 -8.85
C LEU A 95 0.72 24.69 -8.39
N VAL A 96 1.64 24.72 -7.41
CA VAL A 96 2.27 23.50 -6.87
C VAL A 96 1.26 22.70 -6.04
N ALA A 97 0.37 23.37 -5.31
CA ALA A 97 -0.71 22.70 -4.58
C ALA A 97 -1.65 21.95 -5.54
N THR A 98 -2.01 22.59 -6.66
CA THR A 98 -2.84 21.98 -7.71
C THR A 98 -2.13 20.80 -8.36
N TYR A 99 -0.85 20.93 -8.71
CA TYR A 99 -0.05 19.84 -9.26
C TYR A 99 0.03 18.65 -8.30
N ASN A 100 0.36 18.91 -7.03
CA ASN A 100 0.44 17.87 -6.01
C ASN A 100 -0.89 17.14 -5.83
N SER A 101 -2.00 17.89 -5.85
CA SER A 101 -3.33 17.32 -5.71
C SER A 101 -3.73 16.49 -6.92
N ALA A 102 -3.40 16.93 -8.14
CA ALA A 102 -3.58 16.14 -9.35
C ALA A 102 -2.77 14.84 -9.29
N LEU A 103 -1.52 14.88 -8.82
CA LEU A 103 -0.71 13.68 -8.60
C LEU A 103 -1.37 12.71 -7.62
N VAL A 104 -1.84 13.20 -6.47
CA VAL A 104 -2.47 12.38 -5.43
C VAL A 104 -3.79 11.77 -5.91
N VAL A 105 -4.62 12.55 -6.59
CA VAL A 105 -5.92 12.06 -7.10
C VAL A 105 -5.70 11.04 -8.22
N ILE A 106 -4.94 11.40 -9.25
CA ILE A 106 -4.78 10.57 -10.45
C ILE A 106 -3.92 9.35 -10.14
N PHE A 107 -2.68 9.56 -9.71
CA PHE A 107 -1.71 8.48 -9.51
C PHE A 107 -1.79 7.86 -8.12
N GLY A 108 -2.31 8.60 -7.14
CA GLY A 108 -2.45 8.11 -5.78
C GLY A 108 -3.78 7.43 -5.50
N PHE A 109 -4.83 7.61 -6.29
CA PHE A 109 -6.13 6.97 -6.07
C PHE A 109 -6.69 6.34 -7.34
N THR A 110 -6.98 7.13 -8.37
CA THR A 110 -7.73 6.70 -9.57
C THR A 110 -7.02 5.59 -10.35
N VAL A 111 -5.74 5.75 -10.69
CA VAL A 111 -5.01 4.74 -11.47
C VAL A 111 -4.80 3.45 -10.67
N PRO A 112 -4.30 3.47 -9.40
CA PRO A 112 -4.19 2.26 -8.59
C PRO A 112 -5.52 1.52 -8.42
N THR A 113 -6.60 2.21 -8.05
CA THR A 113 -7.92 1.58 -7.84
C THR A 113 -8.44 0.93 -9.12
N THR A 114 -8.39 1.64 -10.25
CA THR A 114 -8.87 1.10 -11.53
C THR A 114 -8.08 -0.15 -11.93
N VAL A 115 -6.74 -0.10 -11.86
CA VAL A 115 -5.87 -1.25 -12.16
C VAL A 115 -6.16 -2.43 -11.21
N MET A 116 -6.28 -2.18 -9.90
CA MET A 116 -6.56 -3.24 -8.92
C MET A 116 -7.93 -3.90 -9.16
N ILE A 117 -8.97 -3.10 -9.44
CA ILE A 117 -10.31 -3.61 -9.76
C ILE A 117 -10.29 -4.41 -11.06
N THR A 118 -9.64 -3.92 -12.11
CA THR A 118 -9.50 -4.65 -13.38
C THR A 118 -8.75 -5.96 -13.16
N CYS A 119 -7.65 -5.96 -12.41
CA CYS A 119 -6.92 -7.18 -12.07
C CYS A 119 -7.81 -8.16 -11.29
N ALA A 120 -8.59 -7.70 -10.31
CA ALA A 120 -9.50 -8.55 -9.53
C ALA A 120 -10.54 -9.25 -10.43
N VAL A 121 -11.17 -8.49 -11.34
CA VAL A 121 -12.14 -9.04 -12.30
C VAL A 121 -11.47 -10.06 -13.24
N LEU A 122 -10.30 -9.73 -13.78
CA LEU A 122 -9.56 -10.61 -14.68
C LEU A 122 -9.09 -11.90 -13.98
N ILE A 123 -8.61 -11.83 -12.74
CA ILE A 123 -8.25 -13.00 -11.93
C ILE A 123 -9.48 -13.89 -11.74
N ASN A 124 -10.63 -13.31 -11.37
CA ASN A 124 -11.85 -14.07 -11.18
C ASN A 124 -12.30 -14.78 -12.47
N ASN A 125 -12.22 -14.11 -13.62
CA ASN A 125 -12.51 -14.72 -14.92
C ASN A 125 -11.55 -15.86 -15.25
N ASN A 126 -10.24 -15.66 -15.06
CA ASN A 126 -9.23 -16.69 -15.28
C ASN A 126 -9.45 -17.92 -14.38
N LEU A 127 -9.76 -17.70 -13.11
CA LEU A 127 -10.04 -18.78 -12.16
C LEU A 127 -11.35 -19.50 -12.49
N ARG A 128 -12.38 -18.79 -12.95
CA ARG A 128 -13.63 -19.37 -13.43
C ARG A 128 -13.40 -20.26 -14.66
N HIS A 129 -12.62 -19.80 -15.64
CA HIS A 129 -12.26 -20.60 -16.81
C HIS A 129 -11.43 -21.85 -16.42
N LYS A 130 -10.46 -21.70 -15.53
CA LYS A 130 -9.70 -22.84 -14.98
C LYS A 130 -10.61 -23.85 -14.29
N ARG A 131 -11.62 -23.38 -13.54
CA ARG A 131 -12.60 -24.25 -12.87
C ARG A 131 -13.44 -25.04 -13.87
N ILE A 132 -14.02 -24.37 -14.88
CA ILE A 132 -14.85 -25.02 -15.90
C ILE A 132 -14.02 -26.06 -16.68
N ARG A 133 -12.81 -25.70 -17.11
CA ARG A 133 -11.92 -26.62 -17.84
C ARG A 133 -11.58 -27.86 -17.01
N ARG A 134 -11.34 -27.71 -15.71
CA ARG A 134 -11.07 -28.84 -14.81
C ARG A 134 -12.30 -29.72 -14.60
N GLN A 135 -13.48 -29.12 -14.46
CA GLN A 135 -14.74 -29.86 -14.33
C GLN A 135 -15.07 -30.68 -15.59
N ASN A 136 -14.71 -30.18 -16.78
CA ASN A 136 -14.93 -30.90 -18.04
C ASN A 136 -13.92 -32.04 -18.28
N ILE A 137 -12.72 -31.99 -17.65
CA ILE A 137 -11.66 -32.99 -17.84
C ILE A 137 -11.69 -34.08 -16.75
N VAL A 138 -12.07 -33.72 -15.52
CA VAL A 138 -12.08 -34.65 -14.38
C VAL A 138 -13.51 -35.12 -14.12
N SER A 139 -13.80 -36.40 -14.40
CA SER A 139 -15.09 -37.02 -14.06
C SER A 139 -15.45 -36.80 -12.58
N PRO A 140 -16.74 -36.57 -12.24
CA PRO A 140 -17.20 -36.23 -10.89
C PRO A 140 -16.90 -37.29 -9.82
N ILE A 141 -16.48 -38.50 -10.23
CA ILE A 141 -16.26 -39.66 -9.37
C ILE A 141 -14.84 -39.64 -8.72
N GLY A 142 -13.92 -38.80 -9.21
CA GLY A 142 -12.51 -38.79 -8.76
C GLY A 142 -11.97 -37.38 -8.50
N GLU A 143 -12.67 -36.55 -7.72
CA GLU A 143 -12.17 -35.22 -7.35
C GLU A 143 -10.95 -35.37 -6.42
N ASN A 144 -9.75 -35.49 -7.00
CA ASN A 144 -8.50 -35.64 -6.26
C ASN A 144 -8.36 -34.54 -5.20
N GLN A 145 -8.04 -34.92 -3.96
CA GLN A 145 -7.84 -34.02 -2.81
C GLN A 145 -6.91 -32.84 -3.14
N ALA A 146 -5.91 -33.06 -4.00
CA ALA A 146 -5.02 -32.03 -4.53
C ALA A 146 -5.76 -30.88 -5.25
N ASN A 147 -6.80 -31.18 -6.05
CA ASN A 147 -7.57 -30.16 -6.77
C ASN A 147 -8.41 -29.30 -5.82
N ARG A 148 -8.96 -29.89 -4.75
CA ARG A 148 -9.69 -29.16 -3.70
C ARG A 148 -8.77 -28.19 -2.97
N LEU A 149 -7.56 -28.63 -2.63
CA LEU A 149 -6.56 -27.79 -1.97
C LEU A 149 -6.13 -26.60 -2.84
N VAL A 150 -5.84 -26.82 -4.12
CA VAL A 150 -5.49 -25.73 -5.05
C VAL A 150 -6.64 -24.71 -5.15
N ARG A 151 -7.88 -25.18 -5.23
CA ARG A 151 -9.06 -24.30 -5.32
C ARG A 151 -9.30 -23.50 -4.04
N ALA A 152 -9.08 -24.10 -2.87
CA ALA A 152 -9.18 -23.40 -1.59
C ALA A 152 -8.15 -22.27 -1.51
N ARG A 153 -6.91 -22.54 -1.93
CA ARG A 153 -5.81 -21.56 -1.97
C ARG A 153 -6.10 -20.39 -2.92
N ASP A 154 -6.59 -20.69 -4.13
CA ASP A 154 -6.93 -19.65 -5.11
C ASP A 154 -8.08 -18.76 -4.59
N ARG A 155 -9.10 -19.36 -3.96
CA ARG A 155 -10.21 -18.62 -3.35
C ARG A 155 -9.73 -17.72 -2.21
N GLN A 156 -8.86 -18.23 -1.33
CA GLN A 156 -8.30 -17.45 -0.23
C GLN A 156 -7.48 -16.26 -0.74
N THR A 157 -6.68 -16.47 -1.79
CA THR A 157 -5.90 -15.39 -2.43
C THR A 157 -6.81 -14.30 -3.00
N LEU A 158 -7.92 -14.68 -3.64
CA LEU A 158 -8.93 -13.73 -4.12
C LEU A 158 -9.60 -12.96 -2.98
N VAL A 159 -10.03 -13.65 -1.92
CA VAL A 159 -10.67 -12.99 -0.76
C VAL A 159 -9.72 -11.96 -0.14
N MET A 160 -8.44 -12.32 0.03
CA MET A 160 -7.40 -11.42 0.53
C MET A 160 -7.27 -10.17 -0.36
N LEU A 161 -7.25 -10.34 -1.69
CA LEU A 161 -7.19 -9.23 -2.65
C LEU A 161 -8.42 -8.31 -2.55
N TYR A 162 -9.63 -8.86 -2.42
CA TYR A 162 -10.85 -8.05 -2.28
C TYR A 162 -10.88 -7.26 -0.99
N VAL A 163 -10.53 -7.90 0.14
CA VAL A 163 -10.43 -7.23 1.44
C VAL A 163 -9.45 -6.06 1.32
N GLU A 164 -8.30 -6.29 0.72
CA GLU A 164 -7.29 -5.27 0.53
C GLU A 164 -7.75 -4.09 -0.34
N ILE A 165 -8.43 -4.35 -1.47
CA ILE A 165 -9.00 -3.31 -2.33
C ILE A 165 -10.06 -2.48 -1.57
N ILE A 166 -10.94 -3.14 -0.82
CA ILE A 166 -12.02 -2.47 -0.07
C ILE A 166 -11.41 -1.57 1.01
N PHE A 167 -10.47 -2.07 1.80
CA PHE A 167 -9.79 -1.28 2.81
C PHE A 167 -9.00 -0.13 2.17
N TYR A 168 -8.29 -0.37 1.07
CA TYR A 168 -7.59 0.68 0.34
C TYR A 168 -8.51 1.85 -0.02
N ILE A 169 -9.70 1.55 -0.57
CA ILE A 169 -10.70 2.57 -0.93
C ILE A 169 -11.20 3.31 0.32
N ILE A 170 -11.58 2.59 1.38
CA ILE A 170 -12.13 3.19 2.60
C ILE A 170 -11.12 4.17 3.25
N PHE A 171 -9.84 3.80 3.30
CA PHE A 171 -8.82 4.62 3.96
C PHE A 171 -8.26 5.74 3.07
N THR A 172 -8.25 5.56 1.75
CA THR A 172 -7.64 6.53 0.81
C THR A 172 -8.64 7.52 0.22
N LEU A 173 -9.91 7.13 0.09
CA LEU A 173 -10.95 7.99 -0.48
C LEU A 173 -11.16 9.29 0.33
N PRO A 174 -11.26 9.27 1.69
CA PRO A 174 -11.48 10.49 2.47
C PRO A 174 -10.39 11.55 2.25
N TRP A 175 -9.13 11.12 2.23
CA TRP A 175 -7.99 12.00 1.95
C TRP A 175 -8.04 12.59 0.54
N THR A 176 -8.41 11.77 -0.45
CA THR A 176 -8.51 12.21 -1.85
C THR A 176 -9.60 13.26 -2.00
N VAL A 177 -10.77 13.04 -1.39
CA VAL A 177 -11.88 14.00 -1.37
C VAL A 177 -11.48 15.30 -0.66
N PHE A 178 -10.82 15.19 0.49
CA PHE A 178 -10.32 16.35 1.23
C PHE A 178 -9.30 17.16 0.41
N THR A 179 -8.37 16.49 -0.27
CA THR A 179 -7.35 17.15 -1.10
C THR A 179 -7.98 17.95 -2.25
N VAL A 180 -9.01 17.39 -2.92
CA VAL A 180 -9.75 18.11 -3.95
C VAL A 180 -10.48 19.32 -3.37
N TYR A 181 -11.17 19.15 -2.24
CA TYR A 181 -11.84 20.23 -1.53
C TYR A 181 -10.86 21.35 -1.14
N TYR A 182 -9.69 20.99 -0.61
CA TYR A 182 -8.67 21.93 -0.19
C TYR A 182 -8.18 22.80 -1.36
N VAL A 183 -7.88 22.22 -2.52
CA VAL A 183 -7.44 22.99 -3.70
C VAL A 183 -8.52 23.92 -4.21
N LEU A 184 -9.78 23.47 -4.23
CA LEU A 184 -10.89 24.31 -4.70
C LEU A 184 -11.16 25.50 -3.76
N THR A 185 -10.84 25.36 -2.47
CA THR A 185 -11.09 26.40 -1.46
C THR A 185 -9.86 27.23 -1.11
N VAL A 186 -8.67 26.92 -1.65
CA VAL A 186 -7.42 27.63 -1.32
C VAL A 186 -7.44 29.09 -1.76
N SER A 187 -8.19 29.43 -2.81
CA SER A 187 -8.33 30.80 -3.32
C SER A 187 -9.42 31.62 -2.63
N VAL A 188 -10.18 31.03 -1.69
CA VAL A 188 -11.26 31.70 -0.99
C VAL A 188 -10.69 32.42 0.24
N THR A 189 -10.69 33.76 0.21
CA THR A 189 -10.05 34.59 1.24
C THR A 189 -10.90 34.83 2.50
N ASN A 190 -12.20 34.56 2.46
CA ASN A 190 -13.14 34.89 3.53
C ASN A 190 -13.61 33.65 4.30
N LYS A 191 -12.68 32.86 4.85
CA LYS A 191 -13.01 31.69 5.70
C LYS A 191 -13.26 32.12 7.14
N THR A 192 -14.31 31.59 7.77
CA THR A 192 -14.56 31.83 9.20
C THR A 192 -13.61 30.99 10.07
N ASN A 193 -13.38 31.41 11.32
CA ASN A 193 -12.52 30.66 12.25
C ASN A 193 -13.01 29.22 12.47
N ASP A 194 -14.33 29.02 12.52
CA ASP A 194 -14.93 27.69 12.66
C ASP A 194 -14.65 26.81 11.43
N GLN A 195 -14.70 27.38 10.23
CA GLN A 195 -14.36 26.65 9.00
C GLN A 195 -12.90 26.21 9.00
N ILE A 196 -11.99 27.09 9.40
CA ILE A 196 -10.56 26.77 9.50
C ILE A 196 -10.33 25.63 10.51
N ALA A 197 -11.02 25.66 11.65
CA ALA A 197 -10.93 24.61 12.66
C ALA A 197 -11.46 23.26 12.15
N ILE A 198 -12.60 23.25 11.46
CA ILE A 198 -13.18 22.04 10.85
C ILE A 198 -12.25 21.48 9.77
N GLU A 199 -11.70 22.34 8.91
CA GLU A 199 -10.75 21.95 7.86
C GLU A 199 -9.49 21.31 8.47
N GLY A 200 -8.92 21.92 9.51
CA GLY A 200 -7.77 21.36 10.23
C GLY A 200 -8.06 20.00 10.86
N PHE A 201 -9.23 19.83 11.48
CA PHE A 201 -9.66 18.54 12.03
C PHE A 201 -9.84 17.48 10.94
N LEU A 202 -10.50 17.82 9.83
CA LEU A 202 -10.69 16.92 8.69
C LEU A 202 -9.36 16.53 8.05
N GLN A 203 -8.43 17.47 7.90
CA GLN A 203 -7.08 17.18 7.43
C GLN A 203 -6.40 16.16 8.34
N PHE A 204 -6.36 16.43 9.65
CA PHE A 204 -5.74 15.53 10.62
C PHE A 204 -6.35 14.13 10.58
N LEU A 205 -7.69 14.04 10.57
CA LEU A 205 -8.41 12.77 10.53
C LEU A 205 -8.09 11.98 9.26
N THR A 206 -8.15 12.64 8.10
CA THR A 206 -7.95 11.98 6.80
C THR A 206 -6.48 11.60 6.57
N GLU A 207 -5.51 12.40 7.01
CA GLU A 207 -4.09 12.03 7.03
C GLU A 207 -3.85 10.80 7.91
N THR A 208 -4.44 10.79 9.11
CA THR A 208 -4.33 9.68 10.05
C THR A 208 -4.84 8.38 9.42
N LEU A 209 -5.99 8.42 8.73
CA LEU A 209 -6.52 7.26 8.02
C LEU A 209 -5.55 6.75 6.94
N VAL A 210 -4.98 7.63 6.14
CA VAL A 210 -4.02 7.24 5.10
C VAL A 210 -2.76 6.61 5.68
N TYR A 211 -2.23 7.14 6.79
CA TYR A 211 -1.05 6.57 7.45
C TYR A 211 -1.35 5.28 8.23
N LEU A 212 -2.59 5.11 8.69
CA LEU A 212 -3.04 3.90 9.37
C LEU A 212 -3.22 2.73 8.40
N TYR A 213 -3.48 2.98 7.12
CA TYR A 213 -3.70 1.91 6.15
C TYR A 213 -2.51 0.95 5.98
N PRO A 214 -1.26 1.40 5.69
CA PRO A 214 -0.11 0.51 5.57
C PRO A 214 0.15 -0.33 6.83
N THR A 215 -0.06 0.25 8.01
CA THR A 215 0.13 -0.47 9.29
C THR A 215 -0.95 -1.53 9.48
N LEU A 216 -2.21 -1.21 9.17
CA LEU A 216 -3.31 -2.16 9.21
C LEU A 216 -3.17 -3.27 8.18
N SER A 217 -2.60 -3.03 7.01
CA SER A 217 -2.44 -4.06 5.97
C SER A 217 -1.66 -5.28 6.47
N PHE A 218 -0.60 -5.08 7.28
CA PHE A 218 0.11 -6.19 7.92
C PHE A 218 -0.81 -7.03 8.82
N TYR A 219 -1.61 -6.37 9.66
CA TYR A 219 -2.56 -7.05 10.54
C TYR A 219 -3.70 -7.70 9.75
N LEU A 220 -4.20 -7.08 8.69
CA LEU A 220 -5.22 -7.63 7.81
C LEU A 220 -4.72 -8.91 7.14
N TYR A 221 -3.49 -8.93 6.64
CA TYR A 221 -2.90 -10.14 6.07
C TYR A 221 -2.68 -11.23 7.10
N THR A 222 -2.24 -10.86 8.30
CA THR A 222 -2.08 -11.79 9.42
C THR A 222 -3.42 -12.35 9.88
N LEU A 223 -4.46 -11.52 9.94
CA LEU A 223 -5.78 -11.92 10.43
C LEU A 223 -6.54 -12.75 9.38
N ALA A 224 -6.54 -12.31 8.11
CA ALA A 224 -7.37 -12.86 7.05
C ALA A 224 -6.83 -14.16 6.43
N SER A 225 -5.54 -14.44 6.53
CA SER A 225 -4.92 -15.57 5.85
C SER A 225 -4.30 -16.58 6.82
N HIS A 226 -4.96 -17.73 6.98
CA HIS A 226 -4.40 -18.87 7.71
C HIS A 226 -3.06 -19.33 7.11
N THR A 227 -2.94 -19.29 5.78
CA THR A 227 -1.70 -19.62 5.06
C THR A 227 -0.57 -18.65 5.40
N PHE A 228 -0.87 -17.35 5.51
CA PHE A 228 0.15 -16.37 5.92
C PHE A 228 0.63 -16.62 7.34
N ARG A 229 -0.28 -16.94 8.27
CA ARG A 229 0.10 -17.34 9.64
C ARG A 229 1.00 -18.57 9.64
N GLN A 230 0.70 -19.58 8.83
CA GLN A 230 1.53 -20.79 8.75
C GLN A 230 2.92 -20.50 8.18
N GLU A 231 3.04 -19.69 7.13
CA GLU A 231 4.34 -19.29 6.58
C GLU A 231 5.12 -18.40 7.55
N LEU A 232 4.45 -17.47 8.24
CA LEU A 232 5.07 -16.63 9.27
C LEU A 232 5.58 -17.48 10.45
N VAL A 233 4.79 -18.44 10.92
CA VAL A 233 5.21 -19.39 11.96
C VAL A 233 6.39 -20.25 11.46
N LYS A 234 6.40 -20.69 10.20
CA LYS A 234 7.54 -21.41 9.62
C LYS A 234 8.80 -20.56 9.55
N ILE A 235 8.71 -19.30 9.14
CA ILE A 235 9.86 -18.39 9.09
C ILE A 235 10.38 -18.14 10.51
N ILE A 236 9.49 -17.87 11.47
CA ILE A 236 9.85 -17.67 12.87
C ILE A 236 10.46 -18.93 13.46
N SER A 237 9.88 -20.11 13.23
CA SER A 237 10.41 -21.38 13.72
C SER A 237 11.74 -21.72 13.05
N ALA A 238 11.92 -21.39 11.77
CA ALA A 238 13.20 -21.52 11.07
C ALA A 238 14.26 -20.60 11.69
N ILE A 239 13.95 -19.34 11.97
CA ILE A 239 14.88 -18.41 12.64
C ILE A 239 15.23 -18.89 14.05
N ILE A 240 14.24 -19.33 14.83
CA ILE A 240 14.46 -19.85 16.20
C ILE A 240 15.30 -21.13 16.18
N SER A 241 15.00 -22.07 15.28
CA SER A 241 15.77 -23.32 15.15
C SER A 241 17.18 -23.09 14.61
N THR A 242 17.38 -22.12 13.72
CA THR A 242 18.71 -21.71 13.24
C THR A 242 19.51 -21.05 14.38
N ASN A 243 18.86 -20.25 15.23
CA ASN A 243 19.48 -19.71 16.44
C ASN A 243 19.87 -20.82 17.43
N ASN A 244 19.03 -21.83 17.62
CA ASN A 244 19.34 -22.96 18.50
C ASN A 244 20.48 -23.84 17.93
N GLN A 245 20.49 -24.09 16.61
CA GLN A 245 21.60 -24.79 15.95
C GLN A 245 22.92 -24.00 16.00
N CYS A 246 22.86 -22.66 15.90
CA CYS A 246 24.03 -21.81 16.05
C CYS A 246 24.55 -21.80 17.51
N TYR A 247 23.65 -21.77 18.50
CA TYR A 247 24.00 -21.93 19.92
C TYR A 247 24.68 -23.28 20.21
N ASP A 248 24.16 -24.38 19.67
CA ASP A 248 24.75 -25.72 19.84
C ASP A 248 26.09 -25.87 19.12
N CYS A 249 26.30 -25.15 18.01
CA CYS A 249 27.57 -25.14 17.28
C CYS A 249 28.66 -24.37 18.05
N VAL A 250 28.33 -23.19 18.61
CA VAL A 250 29.26 -22.39 19.42
C VAL A 250 29.62 -23.11 20.73
N ARG A 251 28.68 -23.83 21.35
CA ARG A 251 28.93 -24.61 22.58
C ARG A 251 29.88 -25.80 22.37
N ARG A 252 30.02 -26.32 21.15
CA ARG A 252 30.99 -27.39 20.83
C ARG A 252 32.41 -26.88 20.55
N ILE A 253 32.56 -25.58 20.26
CA ILE A 253 33.86 -24.97 19.91
C ILE A 253 34.57 -24.39 21.15
N VAL A 254 33.84 -24.17 22.24
CA VAL A 254 34.42 -23.80 23.55
C VAL A 254 34.31 -25.00 24.49
N PRO A 255 35.22 -25.98 24.43
CA PRO A 255 35.36 -26.96 25.50
C PRO A 255 35.87 -26.24 26.75
N ASN A 256 35.15 -26.43 27.87
CA ASN A 256 35.68 -26.14 29.21
C ASN A 256 36.92 -26.99 29.50
#